data_AF-A0A1M3P279-F1
#
_entry.id   AF-A0A1M3P279-F1
#
_cell.length_a   1.000
_cell.length_b   1.000
_cell.length_c   1.000
_cell.angle_alpha   90.00
_cell.angle_beta   90.00
_cell.angle_gamma   90.00
#
_symmetry.space_group_name_H-M   'P 1'
#
loop_
_entity.id
_entity.type
_entity.pdbx_description
1 polymer ?
#
loop_
_entity_poly.entity_id
_entity_poly.type
_entity_poly.pdbx_seq_one_letter_code
_entity_poly.pdbx_strand_id
1 'polypeptide(L)'
;MGIIDRLFGSKPTASVASAGNTPAEQLLTGEVPRSSSEQGWRSTPEDALKRLYRQFWVDYELRAVILDIRNMDQLDSRVKSIHRRTSRAAAKGGIKLVAPGQPKWLATEFDSYCRRLHLDRRDKLESDIRGLMMEGNLCMQWVLDAGQSQVISCARMPAETMVPNVGKSGIFEHPEKAFTQRDIYTEQDTVHFALWQISHARLTPNNYDDFGSMGRPYLDATRAVWKKLTSTEEDLVIRRRMRAPLRMSHVMEGAAAEDLANYKLEVERDQAAGNFRDYFMNRKGTVTALQGDANLDQIADVDMLLDTFFAGAPAPKGLFGYTKGLARDVLADLKNDFFDELDALQDNTAWTYQQGFRLHLLLRGRNPDAYEFSVEFAERRTDTPNQRADHALKLQALGLPKQVVWEAAGIDIAAAERAQAQEKAAGDPYPNGDSGTPPSDGTNPPNPAHANRAPIVKVTPGNGRTGESATNISTTTSTP
;
A
#
# COMPACT_ATOMS: atom_id res chain seq x y z
N MET A 1 22.71 -28.49 -33.19
CA MET A 1 22.43 -28.29 -31.76
C MET A 1 23.39 -27.24 -31.25
N GLY A 2 22.96 -25.98 -31.36
CA GLY A 2 23.83 -24.82 -31.26
C GLY A 2 24.03 -24.38 -29.83
N ILE A 3 25.12 -23.64 -29.62
CA ILE A 3 25.54 -22.99 -28.37
C ILE A 3 24.43 -22.10 -27.76
N ILE A 4 23.40 -21.75 -28.53
CA ILE A 4 22.20 -21.01 -28.11
C ILE A 4 21.30 -21.82 -27.17
N ASP A 5 21.19 -23.15 -27.32
CA ASP A 5 20.35 -24.01 -26.45
C ASP A 5 20.93 -24.19 -25.03
N ARG A 6 22.21 -23.85 -24.83
CA ARG A 6 22.87 -23.96 -23.50
C ARG A 6 22.82 -22.67 -22.68
N LEU A 7 22.51 -21.53 -23.30
CA LEU A 7 22.36 -20.24 -22.61
C LEU A 7 20.95 -20.05 -22.06
N PHE A 8 19.95 -20.59 -22.74
CA PHE A 8 18.57 -20.67 -22.26
C PHE A 8 18.32 -22.08 -21.74
N GLY A 9 18.79 -22.34 -20.53
CA GLY A 9 18.32 -23.50 -19.78
C GLY A 9 16.79 -23.47 -19.78
N SER A 10 16.18 -24.43 -20.46
CA SER A 10 14.75 -24.68 -20.45
C SER A 10 14.34 -25.02 -19.01
N LYS A 11 14.16 -23.99 -18.20
CA LYS A 11 13.23 -24.09 -17.09
C LYS A 11 11.90 -24.38 -17.73
N PRO A 12 11.16 -25.42 -17.28
CA PRO A 12 9.78 -25.53 -17.69
C PRO A 12 9.15 -24.17 -17.43
N THR A 13 8.45 -23.63 -18.41
CA THR A 13 7.48 -22.57 -18.19
C THR A 13 6.52 -23.13 -17.14
N ALA A 14 6.87 -22.92 -15.87
CA ALA A 14 5.90 -22.86 -14.82
C ALA A 14 4.96 -21.78 -15.32
N SER A 15 3.82 -22.20 -15.85
CA SER A 15 2.61 -21.42 -15.71
C SER A 15 2.70 -20.81 -14.33
N VAL A 16 2.74 -19.49 -14.24
CA VAL A 16 2.46 -18.83 -12.98
C VAL A 16 1.10 -19.38 -12.61
N ALA A 17 1.09 -20.40 -11.74
CA ALA A 17 -0.11 -20.87 -11.12
C ALA A 17 -0.62 -19.61 -10.44
N SER A 18 -1.69 -19.05 -11.00
CA SER A 18 -2.45 -17.97 -10.38
C SER A 18 -2.55 -18.34 -8.90
N ALA A 19 -1.92 -17.53 -8.05
CA ALA A 19 -1.87 -17.79 -6.63
C ALA A 19 -3.31 -18.01 -6.13
N GLY A 20 -3.56 -19.18 -5.53
CA GLY A 20 -4.76 -19.52 -4.78
C GLY A 20 -6.09 -19.30 -5.50
N ASN A 21 -6.49 -20.23 -6.37
CA ASN A 21 -7.90 -20.35 -6.77
C ASN A 21 -8.47 -21.60 -6.08
N THR A 22 -9.13 -21.41 -4.95
CA THR A 22 -9.96 -22.49 -4.39
C THR A 22 -11.16 -22.73 -5.32
N PRO A 23 -11.71 -23.96 -5.40
CA PRO A 23 -12.92 -24.23 -6.19
C PRO A 23 -14.11 -23.34 -5.82
N ALA A 24 -14.13 -22.78 -4.61
CA ALA A 24 -15.14 -21.85 -4.12
C ALA A 24 -15.06 -20.46 -4.76
N GLU A 25 -13.86 -19.99 -5.14
CA GLU A 25 -13.67 -18.71 -5.86
C GLU A 25 -14.04 -18.81 -7.34
N GLN A 26 -14.20 -20.04 -7.86
CA GLN A 26 -14.57 -20.30 -9.26
C GLN A 26 -16.09 -20.40 -9.47
N LEU A 27 -16.91 -20.37 -8.41
CA LEU A 27 -18.36 -20.49 -8.57
C LEU A 27 -18.96 -19.14 -8.95
N LEU A 28 -19.36 -19.01 -10.20
CA LEU A 28 -20.19 -17.91 -10.69
C LEU A 28 -21.60 -18.03 -10.12
N THR A 29 -22.27 -16.90 -9.90
CA THR A 29 -23.68 -16.85 -9.47
C THR A 29 -24.56 -17.70 -10.39
N GLY A 30 -25.15 -18.77 -9.84
CA GLY A 30 -26.04 -19.70 -10.56
C GLY A 30 -25.39 -21.00 -11.05
N GLU A 31 -24.08 -21.19 -10.86
CA GLU A 31 -23.41 -22.45 -11.18
C GLU A 31 -23.69 -23.51 -10.10
N VAL A 32 -24.10 -24.72 -10.51
CA VAL A 32 -24.32 -25.84 -9.58
C VAL A 32 -22.97 -26.16 -8.92
N PRO A 33 -22.91 -26.30 -7.58
CA PRO A 33 -21.67 -26.63 -6.89
C PRO A 33 -21.07 -27.88 -7.52
N ARG A 34 -19.89 -27.76 -8.13
CA ARG A 34 -19.18 -28.93 -8.63
C ARG A 34 -18.94 -29.85 -7.44
N SER A 35 -19.17 -31.15 -7.61
CA SER A 35 -18.91 -32.13 -6.56
C SER A 35 -17.44 -32.04 -6.16
N SER A 36 -17.19 -31.45 -4.98
CA SER A 36 -15.85 -31.27 -4.46
C SER A 36 -15.38 -32.57 -3.81
N SER A 37 -14.14 -32.98 -4.08
CA SER A 37 -13.46 -34.05 -3.33
C SER A 37 -12.93 -33.57 -1.98
N GLU A 38 -13.15 -32.30 -1.63
CA GLU A 38 -12.72 -31.71 -0.37
C GLU A 38 -13.41 -32.39 0.82
N GLN A 39 -12.61 -32.77 1.81
CA GLN A 39 -13.04 -33.40 3.06
C GLN A 39 -12.39 -32.70 4.25
N GLY A 40 -13.08 -32.66 5.39
CA GLY A 40 -12.59 -32.03 6.62
C GLY A 40 -13.07 -30.59 6.82
N TRP A 41 -12.51 -29.90 7.81
CA TRP A 41 -12.86 -28.53 8.18
C TRP A 41 -11.65 -27.61 8.00
N ARG A 42 -11.86 -26.41 7.41
CA ARG A 42 -10.79 -25.41 7.24
C ARG A 42 -10.47 -24.63 8.51
N SER A 43 -11.43 -24.52 9.44
CA SER A 43 -11.26 -23.80 10.70
C SER A 43 -10.86 -24.71 11.85
N THR A 44 -10.03 -24.18 12.74
CA THR A 44 -9.71 -24.82 14.02
C THR A 44 -10.97 -24.91 14.90
N PRO A 45 -11.06 -25.86 15.85
CA PRO A 45 -12.18 -25.94 16.78
C PRO A 45 -12.41 -24.65 17.56
N GLU A 46 -11.33 -23.96 17.96
CA GLU A 46 -11.37 -22.70 18.67
C GLU A 46 -11.95 -21.58 17.80
N ASP A 47 -11.50 -21.46 16.55
CA ASP A 47 -12.01 -20.44 15.63
C ASP A 47 -13.44 -20.73 15.18
N ALA A 48 -13.80 -22.01 15.03
CA ALA A 48 -15.18 -22.42 14.74
C ALA A 48 -16.13 -22.02 15.89
N LEU A 49 -15.70 -22.18 17.14
CA LEU A 49 -16.47 -21.75 18.31
C LEU A 49 -16.57 -20.22 18.37
N LYS A 50 -15.45 -19.51 18.23
CA LYS A 50 -15.43 -18.03 18.16
C LYS A 50 -16.34 -17.51 17.06
N ARG A 51 -16.34 -18.16 15.89
CA ARG A 51 -17.19 -17.82 14.76
C ARG A 51 -18.67 -17.96 15.08
N LEU A 52 -19.07 -19.02 15.79
CA LEU A 52 -20.46 -19.18 16.21
C LEU A 52 -20.93 -18.02 17.10
N TYR A 53 -20.06 -17.51 17.98
CA TYR A 53 -20.33 -16.29 18.74
C TYR A 53 -20.36 -15.03 17.85
N ARG A 54 -19.43 -14.91 16.89
CA ARG A 54 -19.42 -13.83 15.88
C ARG A 54 -20.61 -13.86 14.91
N GLN A 55 -21.30 -14.99 14.78
CA GLN A 55 -22.56 -15.06 14.04
C GLN A 55 -23.72 -14.43 14.83
N PHE A 56 -23.58 -14.17 16.13
CA PHE A 56 -24.58 -13.43 16.91
C PHE A 56 -24.18 -11.96 17.15
N TRP A 57 -22.87 -11.65 17.15
CA TRP A 57 -22.35 -10.33 17.50
C TRP A 57 -21.27 -9.88 16.51
N VAL A 58 -21.04 -8.58 16.39
CA VAL A 58 -19.88 -8.05 15.65
C VAL A 58 -18.58 -8.52 16.31
N ASP A 59 -17.51 -8.73 15.54
CA ASP A 59 -16.20 -9.09 16.09
C ASP A 59 -15.58 -7.92 16.88
N TYR A 60 -15.80 -7.93 18.21
CA TYR A 60 -15.27 -6.91 19.11
C TYR A 60 -13.75 -6.86 19.15
N GLU A 61 -13.06 -7.99 18.96
CA GLU A 61 -11.60 -8.03 18.99
C GLU A 61 -11.04 -7.27 17.79
N LEU A 62 -11.49 -7.62 16.58
CA LEU A 62 -11.11 -6.92 15.36
C LEU A 62 -11.52 -5.45 15.43
N ARG A 63 -12.75 -5.14 15.85
CA ARG A 63 -13.21 -3.76 15.98
C ARG A 63 -12.34 -2.95 16.94
N ALA A 64 -11.97 -3.50 18.10
CA ALA A 64 -11.10 -2.81 19.05
C ALA A 64 -9.72 -2.53 18.44
N VAL A 65 -9.19 -3.45 17.64
CA VAL A 65 -7.93 -3.25 16.89
C VAL A 65 -8.05 -2.07 15.93
N ILE A 66 -9.11 -2.07 15.11
CA ILE A 66 -9.35 -1.02 14.10
C ILE A 66 -9.50 0.34 14.77
N LEU A 67 -10.26 0.43 15.86
CA LEU A 67 -10.46 1.68 16.60
C LEU A 67 -9.16 2.18 17.25
N ASP A 68 -8.36 1.28 17.83
CA ASP A 68 -7.04 1.64 18.37
C ASP A 68 -6.15 2.22 17.27
N ILE A 69 -6.08 1.59 16.09
CA ILE A 69 -5.22 2.06 14.99
C ILE A 69 -5.71 3.38 14.40
N ARG A 70 -7.02 3.56 14.26
CA ARG A 70 -7.61 4.85 13.85
C ARG A 70 -7.26 5.95 14.87
N ASN A 71 -7.30 5.63 16.15
CA ASN A 71 -6.91 6.56 17.21
C ASN A 71 -5.40 6.90 17.13
N MET A 72 -4.55 5.88 16.93
CA MET A 72 -3.12 6.05 16.71
C MET A 72 -2.83 6.98 15.52
N ASP A 73 -3.53 6.80 14.41
CA ASP A 73 -3.38 7.64 13.21
C ASP A 73 -3.82 9.10 13.42
N GLN A 74 -4.84 9.33 14.26
CA GLN A 74 -5.33 10.67 14.58
C GLN A 74 -4.41 11.41 15.56
N LEU A 75 -3.93 10.72 16.59
CA LEU A 75 -3.15 11.33 17.68
C LEU A 75 -1.64 11.40 17.37
N ASP A 76 -1.07 10.39 16.72
CA ASP A 76 0.36 10.30 16.48
C ASP A 76 0.74 10.63 15.02
N SER A 77 1.46 11.73 14.84
CA SER A 77 1.95 12.17 13.53
C SER A 77 2.87 11.17 12.83
N ARG A 78 3.58 10.32 13.59
CA ARG A 78 4.46 9.27 13.05
C ARG A 78 3.63 8.19 12.36
N VAL A 79 2.60 7.70 13.05
CA VAL A 79 1.66 6.71 12.53
C VAL A 79 0.93 7.27 11.30
N LYS A 80 0.44 8.50 11.39
CA LYS A 80 -0.17 9.20 10.26
C LYS A 80 0.76 9.30 9.06
N SER A 81 2.04 9.57 9.30
CA SER A 81 3.05 9.64 8.24
C SER A 81 3.32 8.27 7.62
N ILE A 82 3.34 7.18 8.40
CA ILE A 82 3.46 5.81 7.90
C ILE A 82 2.30 5.51 6.93
N HIS A 83 1.06 5.62 7.41
CA HIS A 83 -0.12 5.33 6.59
C HIS A 83 -0.15 6.20 5.33
N ARG A 84 0.04 7.52 5.46
CA ARG A 84 -0.05 8.46 4.34
C ARG A 84 1.06 8.26 3.31
N ARG A 85 2.31 8.02 3.73
CA ARG A 85 3.42 7.84 2.78
C ARG A 85 3.30 6.51 2.06
N THR A 86 2.95 5.43 2.77
CA THR A 86 2.76 4.11 2.17
C THR A 86 1.58 4.11 1.20
N SER A 87 0.40 4.61 1.61
CA SER A 87 -0.77 4.65 0.72
C SER A 87 -0.53 5.53 -0.51
N ARG A 88 0.15 6.67 -0.34
CA ARG A 88 0.50 7.57 -1.45
C ARG A 88 1.51 6.95 -2.42
N ALA A 89 2.49 6.21 -1.90
CA ALA A 89 3.45 5.49 -2.72
C ALA A 89 2.76 4.36 -3.49
N ALA A 90 1.88 3.61 -2.83
CA ALA A 90 1.12 2.52 -3.43
C ALA A 90 0.14 3.01 -4.51
N ALA A 91 -0.53 4.14 -4.28
CA ALA A 91 -1.46 4.74 -5.26
C ALA A 91 -0.76 5.48 -6.41
N LYS A 92 0.58 5.47 -6.48
CA LYS A 92 1.33 6.19 -7.50
C LYS A 92 1.18 5.48 -8.86
N GLY A 93 1.03 6.26 -9.93
CA GLY A 93 0.84 5.73 -11.29
C GLY A 93 -0.60 5.29 -11.62
N GLY A 94 -1.47 5.09 -10.62
CA GLY A 94 -2.85 4.65 -10.83
C GLY A 94 -2.94 3.16 -11.20
N ILE A 95 -4.11 2.74 -11.69
CA ILE A 95 -4.36 1.37 -12.13
C ILE A 95 -4.35 1.26 -13.65
N LYS A 96 -3.94 0.10 -14.17
CA LYS A 96 -3.94 -0.25 -15.59
C LYS A 96 -4.52 -1.65 -15.79
N LEU A 97 -5.01 -1.90 -16.99
CA LEU A 97 -5.38 -3.22 -17.46
C LEU A 97 -4.19 -3.83 -18.23
N VAL A 98 -3.77 -5.02 -17.83
CA VAL A 98 -2.81 -5.84 -18.59
C VAL A 98 -3.60 -6.93 -19.30
N ALA A 99 -3.72 -6.81 -20.62
CA ALA A 99 -4.53 -7.71 -21.44
C ALA A 99 -3.83 -7.97 -22.80
N PRO A 100 -2.72 -8.73 -22.81
CA PRO A 100 -1.94 -8.95 -24.03
C PRO A 100 -2.76 -9.72 -25.08
N GLY A 101 -2.74 -9.24 -26.33
CA GLY A 101 -3.46 -9.88 -27.43
C GLY A 101 -4.98 -9.79 -27.37
N GLN A 102 -5.53 -9.07 -26.39
CA GLN A 102 -6.98 -8.91 -26.21
C GLN A 102 -7.55 -7.78 -27.08
N PRO A 103 -8.86 -7.80 -27.39
CA PRO A 103 -9.46 -6.81 -28.27
C PRO A 103 -9.42 -5.40 -27.65
N LYS A 104 -9.17 -4.38 -28.49
CA LYS A 104 -9.05 -2.98 -28.07
C LYS A 104 -10.26 -2.43 -27.30
N TRP A 105 -11.45 -2.99 -27.54
CA TRP A 105 -12.64 -2.58 -26.80
C TRP A 105 -12.52 -2.89 -25.30
N LEU A 106 -11.76 -3.92 -24.90
CA LEU A 106 -11.64 -4.32 -23.49
C LEU A 106 -10.93 -3.23 -22.68
N ALA A 107 -9.83 -2.69 -23.22
CA ALA A 107 -9.15 -1.54 -22.64
C ALA A 107 -10.05 -0.29 -22.59
N THR A 108 -10.82 -0.05 -23.66
CA THR A 108 -11.77 1.09 -23.70
C THR A 108 -12.87 0.95 -22.64
N GLU A 109 -13.37 -0.27 -22.44
CA GLU A 109 -14.38 -0.58 -21.42
C GLU A 109 -13.81 -0.41 -20.01
N PHE A 110 -12.55 -0.83 -19.80
CA PHE A 110 -11.85 -0.64 -18.54
C PHE A 110 -11.60 0.84 -18.22
N ASP A 111 -11.21 1.66 -19.20
CA ASP A 111 -11.06 3.11 -19.01
C ASP A 111 -12.39 3.77 -18.62
N SER A 112 -13.48 3.37 -19.27
CA SER A 112 -14.85 3.81 -18.93
C SER A 112 -15.26 3.39 -17.52
N TYR A 113 -14.94 2.15 -17.15
CA TYR A 113 -15.15 1.62 -15.80
C TYR A 113 -14.37 2.42 -14.75
N CYS A 114 -13.08 2.69 -14.97
CA CYS A 114 -12.24 3.45 -14.05
C CYS A 114 -12.77 4.87 -13.82
N ARG A 115 -13.12 5.60 -14.88
CA ARG A 115 -13.66 6.97 -14.77
C ARG A 115 -14.97 7.02 -14.01
N ARG A 116 -15.86 6.06 -14.27
CA ARG A 116 -17.18 5.96 -13.63
C ARG A 116 -17.08 5.66 -12.14
N LEU A 117 -16.13 4.80 -11.76
CA LEU A 117 -15.87 4.46 -10.36
C LEU A 117 -14.92 5.42 -9.65
N HIS A 118 -14.43 6.45 -10.34
CA HIS A 118 -13.41 7.37 -9.85
C HIS A 118 -12.06 6.71 -9.48
N LEU A 119 -11.75 5.55 -10.07
CA LEU A 119 -10.46 4.86 -9.88
C LEU A 119 -9.31 5.55 -10.65
N ASP A 120 -9.64 6.49 -11.55
CA ASP A 120 -8.70 7.43 -12.15
C ASP A 120 -8.23 8.51 -11.14
N ARG A 121 -8.99 8.73 -10.06
CA ARG A 121 -8.63 9.68 -9.02
C ARG A 121 -7.69 9.03 -8.00
N ARG A 122 -6.50 9.63 -7.86
CA ARG A 122 -5.53 9.21 -6.86
C ARG A 122 -6.07 9.21 -5.44
N ASP A 123 -6.92 10.19 -5.09
CA ASP A 123 -7.48 10.30 -3.74
C ASP A 123 -8.37 9.10 -3.37
N LYS A 124 -9.08 8.53 -4.35
CA LYS A 124 -9.90 7.31 -4.16
C LYS A 124 -9.01 6.10 -3.90
N LEU A 125 -7.97 5.91 -4.71
CA LEU A 125 -7.00 4.83 -4.53
C LEU A 125 -6.24 4.95 -3.20
N GLU A 126 -5.79 6.17 -2.85
CA GLU A 126 -5.12 6.45 -1.57
C GLU A 126 -6.04 6.13 -0.39
N SER A 127 -7.32 6.50 -0.48
CA SER A 127 -8.33 6.21 0.54
C SER A 127 -8.59 4.70 0.69
N ASP A 128 -8.73 3.96 -0.41
CA ASP A 128 -9.02 2.53 -0.37
C ASP A 128 -7.83 1.74 0.18
N ILE A 129 -6.61 2.03 -0.29
CA ILE A 129 -5.37 1.41 0.21
C ILE A 129 -5.16 1.72 1.69
N ARG A 130 -5.36 2.98 2.10
CA ARG A 130 -5.26 3.38 3.51
C ARG A 130 -6.32 2.67 4.37
N GLY A 131 -7.53 2.51 3.83
CA GLY A 131 -8.59 1.71 4.46
C GLY A 131 -8.13 0.27 4.70
N LEU A 132 -7.60 -0.39 3.68
CA LEU A 132 -7.06 -1.75 3.78
C LEU A 132 -5.94 -1.86 4.83
N MET A 133 -5.02 -0.90 4.88
CA MET A 133 -3.94 -0.88 5.87
C MET A 133 -4.46 -0.74 7.32
N MET A 134 -5.40 0.18 7.56
CA MET A 134 -5.90 0.48 8.91
C MET A 134 -6.94 -0.53 9.41
N GLU A 135 -7.70 -1.14 8.49
CA GLU A 135 -8.79 -2.06 8.82
C GLU A 135 -8.41 -3.53 8.62
N GLY A 136 -7.29 -3.79 7.95
CA GLY A 136 -6.86 -5.14 7.54
C GLY A 136 -7.77 -5.78 6.50
N ASN A 137 -8.84 -5.10 6.12
CA ASN A 137 -9.93 -5.62 5.32
C ASN A 137 -10.44 -4.50 4.42
N LEU A 138 -10.62 -4.78 3.14
CA LEU A 138 -11.24 -3.89 2.19
C LEU A 138 -12.53 -4.54 1.70
N CYS A 139 -13.65 -4.17 2.30
CA CYS A 139 -14.98 -4.58 1.89
C CYS A 139 -15.51 -3.60 0.84
N MET A 140 -15.38 -3.94 -0.44
CA MET A 140 -15.82 -3.10 -1.55
C MET A 140 -17.20 -3.53 -2.03
N GLN A 141 -18.20 -2.66 -1.88
CA GLN A 141 -19.54 -2.84 -2.40
C GLN A 141 -19.65 -2.37 -3.85
N TRP A 142 -20.13 -3.25 -4.72
CA TRP A 142 -20.44 -2.92 -6.11
C TRP A 142 -21.89 -2.45 -6.24
N VAL A 143 -22.06 -1.19 -6.63
CA VAL A 143 -23.38 -0.59 -6.84
C VAL A 143 -23.71 -0.67 -8.32
N LEU A 144 -24.90 -1.21 -8.63
CA LEU A 144 -25.37 -1.35 -10.01
C LEU A 144 -26.32 -0.22 -10.40
N ASP A 145 -26.46 -0.01 -11.70
CA ASP A 145 -27.49 0.86 -12.28
C ASP A 145 -28.91 0.32 -12.00
N ALA A 146 -29.93 1.16 -12.14
CA ALA A 146 -31.34 0.78 -11.97
C ALA A 146 -31.75 -0.38 -12.89
N GLY A 147 -31.17 -0.45 -14.09
CA GLY A 147 -31.36 -1.54 -15.04
C GLY A 147 -30.45 -2.76 -14.82
N GLN A 148 -29.61 -2.76 -13.77
CA GLN A 148 -28.65 -3.82 -13.42
C GLN A 148 -27.70 -4.25 -14.56
N SER A 149 -27.48 -3.40 -15.56
CA SER A 149 -26.68 -3.73 -16.75
C SER A 149 -25.20 -3.38 -16.60
N GLN A 150 -24.84 -2.63 -15.56
CA GLN A 150 -23.48 -2.12 -15.37
C GLN A 150 -23.24 -1.69 -13.92
N VAL A 151 -21.97 -1.69 -13.51
CA VAL A 151 -21.53 -1.18 -12.21
C VAL A 151 -21.38 0.35 -12.27
N ILE A 152 -22.05 1.10 -11.42
CA ILE A 152 -22.04 2.57 -11.43
C ILE A 152 -21.13 3.18 -10.36
N SER A 153 -20.90 2.50 -9.25
CA SER A 153 -20.09 3.00 -8.14
C SER A 153 -19.48 1.85 -7.33
N CYS A 154 -18.38 2.14 -6.64
CA CYS A 154 -17.73 1.21 -5.71
C CYS A 154 -17.55 1.89 -4.35
N ALA A 155 -18.30 1.41 -3.36
CA ALA A 155 -18.34 1.99 -2.02
C ALA A 155 -17.53 1.12 -1.05
N ARG A 156 -16.60 1.74 -0.32
CA ARG A 156 -15.87 1.05 0.74
C ARG A 156 -16.76 0.97 1.97
N MET A 157 -17.17 -0.24 2.33
CA MET A 157 -17.98 -0.52 3.51
C MET A 157 -17.09 -0.64 4.76
N PRO A 158 -17.56 -0.21 5.93
CA PRO A 158 -16.81 -0.28 7.18
C PRO A 158 -16.61 -1.74 7.62
N ALA A 159 -15.37 -2.21 7.56
CA ALA A 159 -15.03 -3.60 7.87
C ALA A 159 -15.40 -4.01 9.30
N GLU A 160 -15.41 -3.06 10.25
CA GLU A 160 -15.74 -3.32 11.64
C GLU A 160 -17.21 -3.68 11.89
N THR A 161 -18.10 -3.53 10.90
CA THR A 161 -19.53 -3.91 11.01
C THR A 161 -19.92 -5.05 10.08
N MET A 162 -18.98 -5.50 9.25
CA MET A 162 -19.21 -6.53 8.24
C MET A 162 -18.88 -7.91 8.81
N VAL A 163 -19.84 -8.82 8.73
CA VAL A 163 -19.71 -10.21 9.18
C VAL A 163 -19.88 -11.15 7.98
N PRO A 164 -18.87 -11.99 7.66
CA PRO A 164 -19.02 -13.04 6.67
C PRO A 164 -19.87 -14.19 7.24
N ASN A 165 -20.95 -14.55 6.54
CA ASN A 165 -21.84 -15.66 6.89
C ASN A 165 -21.29 -16.97 6.33
N VAL A 166 -20.24 -17.46 6.99
CA VAL A 166 -19.58 -18.71 6.63
C VAL A 166 -19.91 -19.82 7.61
N GLY A 167 -19.97 -21.05 7.09
CA GLY A 167 -20.21 -22.24 7.86
C GLY A 167 -18.98 -22.75 8.62
N LYS A 168 -19.11 -23.93 9.21
CA LYS A 168 -18.00 -24.62 9.90
C LYS A 168 -16.85 -25.00 8.97
N SER A 169 -17.12 -25.15 7.67
CA SER A 169 -16.12 -25.41 6.65
C SER A 169 -15.34 -24.16 6.21
N GLY A 170 -15.71 -22.96 6.68
CA GLY A 170 -15.08 -21.70 6.26
C GLY A 170 -15.52 -21.23 4.86
N ILE A 171 -16.59 -21.81 4.32
CA ILE A 171 -17.21 -21.44 3.04
C ILE A 171 -18.56 -20.79 3.31
N PHE A 172 -19.02 -19.89 2.43
CA PHE A 172 -20.35 -19.31 2.50
C PHE A 172 -21.42 -20.40 2.34
N GLU A 173 -22.31 -20.53 3.34
CA GLU A 173 -23.43 -21.48 3.27
C GLU A 173 -24.52 -21.00 2.30
N HIS A 174 -24.74 -19.69 2.28
CA HIS A 174 -25.75 -19.01 1.47
C HIS A 174 -25.10 -17.89 0.65
N PRO A 175 -24.65 -18.15 -0.59
CA PRO A 175 -24.02 -17.13 -1.44
C PRO A 175 -24.90 -15.90 -1.68
N GLU A 176 -26.23 -16.04 -1.63
CA GLU A 176 -27.21 -14.96 -1.71
C GLU A 176 -27.22 -14.04 -0.48
N LYS A 177 -26.71 -14.52 0.66
CA LYS A 177 -26.57 -13.79 1.93
C LYS A 177 -25.17 -14.01 2.50
N ALA A 178 -24.15 -13.84 1.66
CA ALA A 178 -22.76 -14.12 2.00
C ALA A 178 -22.22 -13.19 3.12
N PHE A 179 -22.66 -11.94 3.16
CA PHE A 179 -22.26 -10.99 4.20
C PHE A 179 -23.46 -10.35 4.87
N THR A 180 -23.32 -10.05 6.15
CA THR A 180 -24.29 -9.25 6.91
C THR A 180 -23.59 -8.02 7.48
N GLN A 181 -24.22 -6.86 7.31
CA GLN A 181 -23.84 -5.68 8.08
C GLN A 181 -24.71 -5.59 9.32
N ARG A 182 -24.08 -5.38 10.48
CA ARG A 182 -24.78 -5.24 11.75
C ARG A 182 -24.58 -3.87 12.36
N ASP A 183 -25.65 -3.38 12.98
CA ASP A 183 -25.54 -2.22 13.83
C ASP A 183 -24.91 -2.63 15.17
N ILE A 184 -23.97 -1.83 15.65
CA ILE A 184 -23.20 -2.08 16.86
C ILE A 184 -24.05 -1.83 18.11
N TYR A 185 -25.04 -0.93 18.04
CA TYR A 185 -25.84 -0.54 19.21
C TYR A 185 -27.04 -1.45 19.43
N THR A 186 -27.67 -1.89 18.34
CA THR A 186 -28.88 -2.72 18.39
C THR A 186 -28.60 -4.19 18.12
N GLU A 187 -27.42 -4.53 17.61
CA GLU A 187 -27.00 -5.87 17.16
C GLU A 187 -27.91 -6.47 16.07
N GLN A 188 -28.77 -5.63 15.48
CA GLN A 188 -29.68 -6.04 14.42
C GLN A 188 -28.96 -6.06 13.07
N ASP A 189 -29.34 -7.06 12.27
CA ASP A 189 -28.93 -7.16 10.88
C ASP A 189 -29.52 -5.97 10.12
N THR A 190 -28.65 -5.05 9.69
CA THR A 190 -29.04 -3.86 8.94
C THR A 190 -29.35 -4.24 7.50
N VAL A 191 -28.45 -5.01 6.88
CA VAL A 191 -28.56 -5.43 5.48
C VAL A 191 -27.75 -6.70 5.25
N HIS A 192 -28.23 -7.52 4.31
CA HIS A 192 -27.50 -8.67 3.79
C HIS A 192 -26.99 -8.38 2.39
N PHE A 193 -25.79 -8.85 2.10
CA PHE A 193 -25.19 -8.78 0.78
C PHE A 193 -24.93 -10.17 0.23
N ALA A 194 -25.23 -10.33 -1.05
CA ALA A 194 -24.81 -11.50 -1.82
C ALA A 194 -23.30 -11.46 -2.08
N LEU A 195 -22.71 -12.62 -2.38
CA LEU A 195 -21.27 -12.77 -2.62
C LEU A 195 -20.76 -11.84 -3.73
N TRP A 196 -21.56 -11.65 -4.78
CA TRP A 196 -21.19 -10.78 -5.90
C TRP A 196 -21.24 -9.28 -5.52
N GLN A 197 -21.99 -8.90 -4.49
CA GLN A 197 -22.17 -7.50 -4.11
C GLN A 197 -20.98 -6.94 -3.36
N ILE A 198 -20.19 -7.80 -2.69
CA ILE A 198 -19.04 -7.39 -1.86
C ILE A 198 -17.81 -8.17 -2.31
N SER A 199 -16.81 -7.46 -2.80
CA SER A 199 -15.45 -8.01 -2.89
C SER A 199 -14.69 -7.70 -1.61
N HIS A 200 -14.22 -8.74 -0.93
CA HIS A 200 -13.55 -8.63 0.36
C HIS A 200 -12.08 -9.01 0.25
N ALA A 201 -11.21 -8.01 0.13
CA ALA A 201 -9.77 -8.23 0.25
C ALA A 201 -9.36 -8.27 1.71
N ARG A 202 -8.51 -9.25 2.06
CA ARG A 202 -8.07 -9.55 3.42
C ARG A 202 -6.57 -9.48 3.49
N LEU A 203 -6.05 -8.59 4.33
CA LEU A 203 -4.62 -8.44 4.55
C LEU A 203 -4.14 -9.53 5.51
N THR A 204 -3.24 -10.39 5.05
CA THR A 204 -2.60 -11.46 5.85
C THR A 204 -3.59 -12.20 6.79
N PRO A 205 -4.65 -12.83 6.27
CA PRO A 205 -5.57 -13.62 7.10
C PRO A 205 -4.83 -14.82 7.71
N ASN A 206 -5.28 -15.29 8.87
CA ASN A 206 -4.66 -16.46 9.52
C ASN A 206 -4.83 -17.74 8.67
N ASN A 207 -5.94 -17.84 7.94
CA ASN A 207 -6.17 -18.88 6.95
C ASN A 207 -6.79 -18.26 5.70
N TYR A 208 -6.09 -18.40 4.55
CA TYR A 208 -6.56 -17.87 3.27
C TYR A 208 -7.83 -18.58 2.81
N ASP A 209 -7.91 -19.91 2.94
CA ASP A 209 -9.04 -20.69 2.42
C ASP A 209 -10.30 -20.59 3.29
N ASP A 210 -10.19 -20.07 4.51
CA ASP A 210 -11.34 -19.83 5.40
C ASP A 210 -11.84 -18.39 5.23
N PHE A 211 -12.96 -18.19 4.55
CA PHE A 211 -13.57 -16.88 4.32
C PHE A 211 -14.06 -16.19 5.61
N GLY A 212 -14.17 -16.93 6.73
CA GLY A 212 -14.43 -16.36 8.05
C GLY A 212 -13.20 -15.81 8.75
N SER A 213 -11.99 -16.08 8.22
CA SER A 213 -10.74 -15.52 8.74
C SER A 213 -10.56 -14.11 8.21
N MET A 214 -10.91 -13.10 9.01
CA MET A 214 -10.72 -11.69 8.66
C MET A 214 -9.23 -11.35 8.55
N GLY A 215 -8.90 -10.36 7.72
CA GLY A 215 -7.54 -9.83 7.62
C GLY A 215 -7.14 -9.04 8.86
N ARG A 216 -5.83 -8.89 9.06
CA ARG A 216 -5.23 -8.17 10.19
C ARG A 216 -4.69 -6.82 9.72
N PRO A 217 -5.02 -5.72 10.41
CA PRO A 217 -4.45 -4.41 10.10
C PRO A 217 -2.93 -4.37 10.24
N TYR A 218 -2.29 -3.48 9.49
CA TYR A 218 -0.92 -3.09 9.80
C TYR A 218 -0.85 -2.42 11.17
N LEU A 219 0.31 -2.56 11.82
CA LEU A 219 0.58 -2.05 13.16
C LEU A 219 -0.23 -2.71 14.29
N ASP A 220 -1.09 -3.71 14.02
CA ASP A 220 -1.88 -4.41 15.06
C ASP A 220 -0.98 -4.97 16.18
N ALA A 221 0.08 -5.68 15.81
CA ALA A 221 1.04 -6.24 16.78
C ALA A 221 1.83 -5.16 17.54
N THR A 222 2.01 -3.97 16.95
CA THR A 222 2.80 -2.87 17.54
C THR A 222 1.99 -1.96 18.45
N ARG A 223 0.66 -2.13 18.55
CA ARG A 223 -0.21 -1.30 19.40
C ARG A 223 0.23 -1.26 20.86
N ALA A 224 0.63 -2.41 21.42
CA ALA A 224 1.10 -2.49 22.79
C ALA A 224 2.42 -1.73 23.01
N VAL A 225 3.31 -1.76 22.02
CA VAL A 225 4.58 -1.01 22.02
C VAL A 225 4.31 0.48 21.89
N TRP A 226 3.38 0.88 21.01
CA TRP A 226 2.97 2.27 20.85
C TRP A 226 2.41 2.86 22.15
N LYS A 227 1.51 2.16 22.86
CA LYS A 227 0.98 2.63 24.16
C LYS A 227 2.10 2.85 25.18
N LYS A 228 3.09 1.94 25.23
CA LYS A 228 4.27 2.09 26.09
C LYS A 228 5.15 3.26 25.66
N LEU A 229 5.36 3.45 24.36
CA LEU A 229 6.14 4.56 23.81
C LEU A 229 5.52 5.90 24.20
N THR A 230 4.22 6.10 23.94
CA THR A 230 3.51 7.34 24.29
C THR A 230 3.55 7.60 25.80
N SER A 231 3.32 6.57 26.63
CA SER A 231 3.44 6.70 28.09
C SER A 231 4.85 7.10 28.52
N THR A 232 5.88 6.54 27.90
CA THR A 232 7.28 6.84 28.25
C THR A 232 7.66 8.27 27.82
N GLU A 233 7.15 8.73 26.67
CA GLU A 233 7.35 10.11 26.20
C GLU A 233 6.66 11.11 27.14
N GLU A 234 5.45 10.83 27.60
CA GLU A 234 4.74 11.63 28.60
C GLU A 234 5.50 11.64 29.93
N ASP A 235 5.96 10.48 30.40
CA ASP A 235 6.74 10.34 31.63
C ASP A 235 8.06 11.13 31.56
N LEU A 236 8.71 11.17 30.40
CA LEU A 236 9.92 11.96 30.18
C LEU A 236 9.63 13.46 30.32
N VAL A 237 8.51 13.93 29.77
CA VAL A 237 8.07 15.33 29.91
C VAL A 237 7.69 15.65 31.36
N ILE A 238 6.97 14.75 32.04
CA ILE A 238 6.59 14.90 33.45
C ILE A 238 7.84 14.92 34.32
N ARG A 239 8.79 14.02 34.11
CA ARG A 239 10.06 13.96 34.83
C ARG A 239 10.85 15.24 34.64
N ARG A 240 10.95 15.75 33.40
CA ARG A 240 11.56 17.05 33.10
C ARG A 240 10.85 18.17 33.82
N ARG A 241 9.52 18.24 33.79
CA ARG A 241 8.76 19.32 34.44
C ARG A 241 8.82 19.28 35.97
N MET A 242 8.76 18.08 36.55
CA MET A 242 8.64 17.89 37.99
C MET A 242 9.98 17.98 38.71
N ARG A 243 11.09 17.58 38.06
CA ARG A 243 12.44 17.52 38.64
C ARG A 243 13.44 18.53 38.05
N ALA A 244 13.06 19.32 37.04
CA ALA A 244 13.91 20.43 36.57
C ALA A 244 14.13 21.53 37.63
N PRO A 245 13.12 21.96 38.41
CA PRO A 245 13.39 22.94 39.47
C PRO A 245 14.00 22.25 40.69
N LEU A 246 15.10 22.82 41.19
CA LEU A 246 15.62 22.52 42.52
C LEU A 246 14.53 22.83 43.55
N ARG A 247 14.20 21.86 44.39
CA ARG A 247 13.26 22.06 45.49
C ARG A 247 14.03 22.18 46.79
N MET A 248 13.72 23.24 47.53
CA MET A 248 14.39 23.55 48.79
C MET A 248 13.46 23.23 49.95
N SER A 249 14.01 22.64 51.00
CA SER A 249 13.32 22.47 52.28
C SER A 249 13.81 23.55 53.22
N HIS A 250 12.97 24.56 53.46
CA HIS A 250 13.25 25.65 54.41
C HIS A 250 12.82 25.22 55.81
N VAL A 251 13.75 25.29 56.76
CA VAL A 251 13.49 24.92 58.16
C VAL A 251 13.73 26.14 59.02
N MET A 252 12.69 26.58 59.74
CA MET A 252 12.79 27.68 60.71
C MET A 252 12.65 27.09 62.11
N GLU A 253 13.73 27.17 62.90
CA GLU A 253 13.77 26.60 64.24
C GLU A 253 13.08 27.51 65.25
N GLY A 254 12.07 27.00 65.96
CA GLY A 254 11.41 27.70 67.06
C GLY A 254 10.46 28.84 66.67
N ALA A 255 10.06 28.92 65.39
CA ALA A 255 9.16 29.95 64.89
C ALA A 255 7.71 29.74 65.38
N ALA A 256 6.97 30.80 65.65
CA ALA A 256 5.53 30.70 65.88
C ALA A 256 4.81 30.37 64.55
N ALA A 257 3.58 29.85 64.63
CA ALA A 257 2.80 29.50 63.43
C ALA A 257 2.54 30.71 62.51
N GLU A 258 2.46 31.92 63.07
CA GLU A 258 2.28 33.17 62.32
C GLU A 258 3.56 33.57 61.56
N ASP A 259 4.74 33.43 62.18
CA ASP A 259 6.02 33.78 61.54
C ASP A 259 6.33 32.86 60.35
N LEU A 260 6.00 31.57 60.48
CA LEU A 260 6.17 30.60 59.40
C LEU A 260 5.22 30.89 58.22
N ALA A 261 3.99 31.34 58.51
CA ALA A 261 3.04 31.74 57.47
C ALA A 261 3.49 33.03 56.75
N ASN A 262 4.03 34.02 57.48
CA ASN A 262 4.57 35.24 56.90
C ASN A 262 5.80 34.96 56.03
N TYR A 263 6.73 34.13 56.51
CA TYR A 263 7.90 33.72 55.73
C TYR A 263 7.51 32.94 54.47
N LYS A 264 6.53 32.04 54.57
CA LYS A 264 5.98 31.34 53.42
C LYS A 264 5.43 32.32 52.37
N LEU A 265 4.66 33.32 52.80
CA LEU A 265 4.09 34.33 51.91
C LEU A 265 5.17 35.21 51.26
N GLU A 266 6.24 35.58 51.98
CA GLU A 266 7.37 36.32 51.41
C GLU A 266 8.13 35.49 50.36
N VAL A 267 8.43 34.24 50.67
CA VAL A 267 9.14 33.33 49.74
C VAL A 267 8.28 33.03 48.51
N GLU A 268 6.97 32.76 48.67
CA GLU A 268 6.05 32.56 47.55
C GLU A 268 5.89 33.83 46.69
N ARG A 269 5.94 35.02 47.30
CA ARG A 269 5.89 36.31 46.59
C ARG A 269 7.16 36.55 45.77
N ASP A 270 8.33 36.22 46.32
CA ASP A 270 9.62 36.38 45.64
C ASP A 270 9.86 35.29 44.57
N GLN A 271 9.23 34.11 44.72
CA GLN A 271 9.30 32.98 43.78
C GLN A 271 8.26 33.03 42.64
N ALA A 272 7.50 34.12 42.50
CA ALA A 272 6.40 34.29 41.54
C ALA A 272 6.78 34.07 40.05
N ALA A 273 8.05 33.84 39.72
CA ALA A 273 8.57 33.59 38.37
C ALA A 273 9.02 32.15 38.07
N GLY A 274 8.74 31.11 38.91
CA GLY A 274 8.92 29.74 38.41
C GLY A 274 9.04 28.54 39.37
N ASN A 275 9.06 28.71 40.69
CA ASN A 275 9.25 27.58 41.61
C ASN A 275 8.00 27.37 42.47
N PHE A 276 7.32 26.23 42.30
CA PHE A 276 5.96 26.06 42.83
C PHE A 276 5.82 25.18 44.07
N ARG A 277 6.88 24.52 44.60
CA ARG A 277 6.73 23.61 45.77
C ARG A 277 8.01 23.46 46.60
N ASP A 278 8.31 24.44 47.44
CA ASP A 278 9.25 24.30 48.55
C ASP A 278 8.54 23.74 49.81
N TYR A 279 9.29 23.08 50.69
CA TYR A 279 8.76 22.49 51.93
C TYR A 279 9.16 23.34 53.14
N PHE A 280 8.23 23.59 54.07
CA PHE A 280 8.47 24.39 55.27
C PHE A 280 8.28 23.55 56.53
N MET A 281 9.25 23.56 57.45
CA MET A 281 9.17 22.81 58.71
C MET A 281 9.57 23.68 59.92
N ASN A 282 8.91 23.44 61.07
CA ASN A 282 9.12 24.14 62.35
C ASN A 282 9.83 23.28 63.42
N ARG A 283 10.55 22.24 63.00
CA ARG A 283 11.30 21.35 63.89
C ARG A 283 12.72 21.20 63.37
N LYS A 284 13.68 20.92 64.26
CA LYS A 284 15.10 20.75 63.93
C LYS A 284 15.29 19.83 62.72
N GLY A 285 15.83 20.37 61.63
CA GLY A 285 16.04 19.67 60.36
C GLY A 285 17.06 20.42 59.51
N THR A 286 17.86 19.68 58.74
CA THR A 286 18.87 20.24 57.83
C THR A 286 18.24 20.61 56.49
N VAL A 287 18.65 21.76 55.92
CA VAL A 287 18.32 22.12 54.54
C VAL A 287 19.02 21.11 53.62
N THR A 288 18.29 20.10 53.19
CA THR A 288 18.76 19.12 52.21
C THR A 288 18.18 19.51 50.86
N ALA A 289 19.04 19.89 49.93
CA ALA A 289 18.63 20.09 48.55
C ALA A 289 18.18 18.73 48.01
N LEU A 290 16.92 18.63 47.59
CA LEU A 290 16.47 17.44 46.87
C LEU A 290 17.09 17.51 45.48
N GLN A 291 18.11 16.69 45.24
CA GLN A 291 18.88 16.75 44.00
C GLN A 291 17.95 16.48 42.80
N GLY A 292 18.06 17.34 41.78
CA GLY A 292 17.40 17.13 40.50
C GLY A 292 17.89 15.84 39.83
N ASP A 293 17.15 15.37 38.85
CA ASP A 293 17.48 14.13 38.18
C ASP A 293 18.69 14.29 37.22
N ALA A 294 19.81 13.62 37.53
CA ALA A 294 21.06 13.79 36.80
C ALA A 294 21.10 13.10 35.42
N ASN A 295 20.22 12.13 35.16
CA ASN A 295 20.23 11.28 33.96
C ASN A 295 19.05 11.61 33.02
N LEU A 296 18.74 12.89 32.84
CA LEU A 296 17.64 13.37 31.97
C LEU A 296 17.92 13.25 30.46
N ASP A 297 19.19 13.03 30.12
CA ASP A 297 19.74 12.86 28.77
C ASP A 297 19.75 11.41 28.29
N GLN A 298 19.63 10.44 29.20
CA GLN A 298 19.59 9.01 28.89
C GLN A 298 18.18 8.61 28.41
N ILE A 299 18.04 8.41 27.10
CA ILE A 299 16.78 8.08 26.41
C ILE A 299 16.82 6.72 25.68
N ALA A 300 17.72 5.83 26.11
CA ALA A 300 17.95 4.55 25.42
C ALA A 300 16.73 3.61 25.43
N ASP A 301 15.88 3.73 26.44
CA ASP A 301 14.60 3.05 26.56
C ASP A 301 13.59 3.52 25.50
N VAL A 302 13.51 4.84 25.27
CA VAL A 302 12.69 5.44 24.21
C VAL A 302 13.20 4.99 22.83
N ASP A 303 14.52 5.00 22.62
CA ASP A 303 15.13 4.54 21.36
C ASP A 303 14.81 3.06 21.10
N MET A 304 14.88 2.19 22.13
CA MET A 304 14.50 0.78 22.02
C MET A 304 13.02 0.60 21.67
N LEU A 305 12.12 1.34 22.32
CA LEU A 305 10.68 1.27 22.04
C LEU A 305 10.35 1.78 20.65
N LEU A 306 11.01 2.84 20.19
CA LEU A 306 10.86 3.37 18.84
C LEU A 306 11.33 2.36 17.80
N ASP A 307 12.47 1.72 18.02
CA ASP A 307 13.02 0.71 17.11
C ASP A 307 12.14 -0.54 17.05
N THR A 308 11.63 -0.97 18.21
CA THR A 308 10.66 -2.08 18.28
C THR A 308 9.35 -1.74 17.58
N PHE A 309 8.89 -0.49 17.69
CA PHE A 309 7.69 -0.02 17.00
C PHE A 309 7.87 -0.06 15.46
N PHE A 310 8.96 0.49 14.96
CA PHE A 310 9.23 0.50 13.50
C PHE A 310 9.63 -0.87 12.94
N ALA A 311 10.09 -1.81 13.76
CA ALA A 311 10.33 -3.19 13.33
C ALA A 311 9.05 -3.91 12.87
N GLY A 312 7.88 -3.51 13.41
CA GLY A 312 6.58 -4.03 12.97
C GLY A 312 5.83 -3.12 11.99
N ALA A 313 6.46 -2.05 11.53
CA ALA A 313 5.90 -1.16 10.51
C ALA A 313 6.25 -1.66 9.10
N PRO A 314 5.45 -1.33 8.07
CA PRO A 314 5.72 -1.77 6.70
C PRO A 314 7.02 -1.21 6.11
N ALA A 315 7.61 -0.18 6.73
CA ALA A 315 8.90 0.34 6.34
C ALA A 315 9.77 0.66 7.57
N PRO A 316 11.11 0.57 7.42
CA PRO A 316 12.03 0.90 8.49
C PRO A 316 12.05 2.39 8.82
N LYS A 317 12.42 2.69 10.08
CA LYS A 317 12.48 4.05 10.64
C LYS A 317 13.24 5.05 9.76
N GLY A 318 14.29 4.60 9.07
CA GLY A 318 15.11 5.41 8.16
C GLY A 318 14.33 6.05 7.02
N LEU A 319 13.37 5.32 6.42
CA LEU A 319 12.53 5.83 5.33
C LEU A 319 11.48 6.84 5.82
N PHE A 320 11.14 6.80 7.11
CA PHE A 320 10.20 7.71 7.75
C PHE A 320 10.87 8.95 8.39
N GLY A 321 12.19 9.11 8.25
CA GLY A 321 12.93 10.30 8.66
C GLY A 321 13.93 10.07 9.80
N TYR A 322 14.00 8.87 10.37
CA TYR A 322 14.94 8.52 11.44
C TYR A 322 16.23 7.92 10.85
N THR A 323 17.10 8.77 10.32
CA THR A 323 18.33 8.35 9.60
C THR A 323 19.57 8.20 10.48
N LYS A 324 19.48 8.47 11.78
CA LYS A 324 20.65 8.47 12.68
C LYS A 324 21.29 7.07 12.72
N GLY A 325 22.54 6.98 12.26
CA GLY A 325 23.36 5.77 12.35
C GLY A 325 23.17 4.73 11.24
N LEU A 326 22.36 4.99 10.19
CA LEU A 326 22.25 4.07 9.05
C LEU A 326 23.22 4.41 7.92
N ALA A 327 23.91 3.38 7.43
CA ALA A 327 24.69 3.46 6.20
C ALA A 327 23.78 3.60 4.98
N ARG A 328 24.23 4.34 3.96
CA ARG A 328 23.46 4.61 2.73
C ARG A 328 23.11 3.32 1.97
N ASP A 329 24.01 2.35 1.96
CA ASP A 329 23.82 1.09 1.23
C ASP A 329 22.72 0.23 1.88
N VAL A 330 22.71 0.15 3.21
CA VAL A 330 21.65 -0.52 3.97
C VAL A 330 20.29 0.15 3.73
N LEU A 331 20.24 1.48 3.59
CA LEU A 331 19.01 2.18 3.22
C LEU A 331 18.51 1.83 1.82
N ALA A 332 19.40 1.48 0.89
CA ALA A 332 19.01 1.07 -0.45
C ALA A 332 18.39 -0.33 -0.44
N ASP A 333 18.94 -1.27 0.32
CA ASP A 333 18.38 -2.62 0.47
C ASP A 333 17.02 -2.56 1.17
N LEU A 334 16.94 -1.84 2.29
CA LEU A 334 15.70 -1.61 3.03
C LEU A 334 14.59 -0.91 2.22
N LYS A 335 14.99 -0.14 1.21
CA LYS A 335 14.04 0.48 0.27
C LYS A 335 13.42 -0.56 -0.66
N ASN A 336 14.17 -1.60 -1.05
CA ASN A 336 13.65 -2.68 -1.87
C ASN A 336 12.63 -3.51 -1.07
N ASP A 337 12.95 -3.87 0.18
CA ASP A 337 12.01 -4.59 1.06
C ASP A 337 10.68 -3.82 1.23
N PHE A 338 10.75 -2.50 1.38
CA PHE A 338 9.56 -1.65 1.44
C PHE A 338 8.73 -1.69 0.14
N PHE A 339 9.38 -1.84 -1.02
CA PHE A 339 8.65 -1.96 -2.29
C PHE A 339 8.03 -3.33 -2.49
N ASP A 340 8.67 -4.39 -2.02
CA ASP A 340 8.08 -5.73 -2.05
C ASP A 340 6.79 -5.75 -1.20
N GLU A 341 6.80 -5.10 -0.03
CA GLU A 341 5.60 -4.94 0.80
C GLU A 341 4.52 -4.08 0.12
N LEU A 342 4.94 -3.02 -0.59
CA LEU A 342 4.04 -2.15 -1.33
C LEU A 342 3.38 -2.87 -2.51
N ASP A 343 4.12 -3.72 -3.23
CA ASP A 343 3.61 -4.55 -4.31
C ASP A 343 2.57 -5.55 -3.77
N ALA A 344 2.82 -6.17 -2.62
CA ALA A 344 1.83 -7.06 -1.98
C ALA A 344 0.53 -6.32 -1.61
N LEU A 345 0.63 -5.07 -1.14
CA LEU A 345 -0.54 -4.24 -0.84
C LEU A 345 -1.29 -3.81 -2.11
N GLN A 346 -0.55 -3.46 -3.16
CA GLN A 346 -1.10 -3.14 -4.48
C GLN A 346 -1.83 -4.35 -5.07
N ASP A 347 -1.29 -5.56 -4.97
CA ASP A 347 -1.88 -6.79 -5.52
C ASP A 347 -3.22 -7.12 -4.85
N ASN A 348 -3.30 -7.04 -3.52
CA ASN A 348 -4.56 -7.24 -2.78
C ASN A 348 -5.64 -6.23 -3.20
N THR A 349 -5.25 -4.97 -3.38
CA THR A 349 -6.17 -3.90 -3.78
C THR A 349 -6.59 -4.07 -5.25
N ALA A 350 -5.65 -4.39 -6.13
CA ALA A 350 -5.88 -4.58 -7.56
C ALA A 350 -6.78 -5.80 -7.83
N TRP A 351 -6.62 -6.89 -7.07
CA TRP A 351 -7.52 -8.04 -7.10
C TRP A 351 -8.97 -7.62 -6.85
N THR A 352 -9.21 -6.73 -5.88
CA THR A 352 -10.56 -6.22 -5.58
C THR A 352 -11.16 -5.53 -6.80
N TYR A 353 -10.41 -4.63 -7.45
CA TYR A 353 -10.87 -3.94 -8.66
C TYR A 353 -11.05 -4.90 -9.85
N GLN A 354 -10.23 -5.94 -9.95
CA GLN A 354 -10.38 -6.99 -10.95
C GLN A 354 -11.70 -7.74 -10.79
N GLN A 355 -12.10 -8.10 -9.56
CA GLN A 355 -13.39 -8.75 -9.32
C GLN A 355 -14.57 -7.87 -9.71
N GLY A 356 -14.50 -6.56 -9.41
CA GLY A 356 -15.51 -5.61 -9.86
C GLY A 356 -15.59 -5.46 -11.37
N PHE A 357 -14.45 -5.49 -12.07
CA PHE A 357 -14.44 -5.42 -13.53
C PHE A 357 -14.98 -6.70 -14.18
N ARG A 358 -14.65 -7.87 -13.61
CA ARG A 358 -15.24 -9.16 -14.02
C ARG A 358 -16.76 -9.14 -13.90
N LEU A 359 -17.30 -8.66 -12.78
CA LEU A 359 -18.74 -8.45 -12.59
C LEU A 359 -19.31 -7.52 -13.66
N HIS A 360 -18.65 -6.38 -13.94
CA HIS A 360 -19.11 -5.44 -14.96
C HIS A 360 -19.18 -6.07 -16.36
N LEU A 361 -18.22 -6.91 -16.74
CA LEU A 361 -18.26 -7.66 -18.00
C LEU A 361 -19.42 -8.65 -18.06
N LEU A 362 -19.68 -9.37 -16.96
CA LEU A 362 -20.79 -10.31 -16.86
C LEU A 362 -22.15 -9.62 -17.02
N LEU A 363 -22.35 -8.46 -16.38
CA LEU A 363 -23.58 -7.68 -16.51
C LEU A 363 -23.81 -7.14 -17.93
N ARG A 364 -22.72 -6.93 -18.68
CA ARG A 364 -22.74 -6.59 -20.11
C ARG A 364 -22.94 -7.81 -21.01
N GLY A 365 -23.17 -9.00 -20.46
CA GLY A 365 -23.37 -10.24 -21.20
C GLY A 365 -22.11 -10.80 -21.83
N ARG A 366 -20.92 -10.41 -21.34
CA ARG A 366 -19.63 -10.92 -21.83
C ARG A 366 -19.01 -11.84 -20.78
N ASN A 367 -18.57 -13.02 -21.22
CA ASN A 367 -17.85 -13.93 -20.34
C ASN A 367 -16.43 -13.39 -20.06
N PRO A 368 -16.08 -13.02 -18.82
CA PRO A 368 -14.74 -12.54 -18.49
C PRO A 368 -13.68 -13.64 -18.64
N ASP A 369 -14.03 -14.91 -18.48
CA ASP A 369 -13.09 -16.04 -18.56
C ASP A 369 -12.67 -16.39 -20.00
N ALA A 370 -13.34 -15.78 -20.98
CA ALA A 370 -12.93 -15.87 -22.38
C ALA A 370 -11.73 -14.95 -22.69
N TYR A 371 -11.37 -14.03 -21.80
CA TYR A 371 -10.30 -13.05 -21.99
C TYR A 371 -9.24 -13.20 -20.91
N GLU A 372 -7.97 -13.21 -21.32
CA GLU A 372 -6.84 -13.21 -20.40
C GLU A 372 -6.49 -11.76 -20.06
N PHE A 373 -6.85 -11.33 -18.85
CA PHE A 373 -6.51 -10.00 -18.34
C PHE A 373 -6.25 -10.00 -16.84
N SER A 374 -5.41 -9.07 -16.39
CA SER A 374 -5.21 -8.71 -14.98
C SER A 374 -5.34 -7.20 -14.79
N VAL A 375 -5.81 -6.80 -13.61
CA VAL A 375 -5.75 -5.39 -13.19
C VAL A 375 -4.52 -5.24 -12.31
N GLU A 376 -3.70 -4.24 -12.60
CA GLU A 376 -2.44 -4.00 -11.89
C GLU A 376 -2.26 -2.51 -11.63
N PHE A 377 -1.45 -2.16 -10.62
CA PHE A 377 -0.98 -0.79 -10.50
C PHE A 377 0.07 -0.51 -11.59
N ALA A 378 0.03 0.69 -12.16
CA ALA A 378 0.90 1.05 -13.28
C ALA A 378 2.37 1.14 -12.85
N GLU A 379 2.61 1.59 -11.61
CA GLU A 379 3.93 1.68 -11.00
C GLU A 379 4.03 0.69 -9.83
N ARG A 380 4.54 -0.52 -10.13
CA ARG A 380 4.88 -1.54 -9.13
C ARG A 380 6.26 -1.27 -8.52
N ARG A 381 7.28 -1.28 -9.39
CA ARG A 381 8.67 -1.05 -9.00
C ARG A 381 9.05 0.41 -9.17
N THR A 382 9.24 1.16 -8.07
CA THR A 382 9.76 2.54 -8.16
C THR A 382 11.29 2.58 -8.34
N ASP A 383 11.77 1.77 -9.27
CA ASP A 383 13.07 1.99 -9.89
C ASP A 383 13.06 3.44 -10.40
N THR A 384 14.13 4.17 -10.08
CA THR A 384 14.27 5.54 -10.56
C THR A 384 14.14 5.55 -12.08
N PRO A 385 13.60 6.62 -12.69
CA PRO A 385 13.50 6.71 -14.15
C PRO A 385 14.81 6.35 -14.88
N ASN A 386 15.95 6.68 -14.28
CA ASN A 386 17.27 6.32 -14.77
C ASN A 386 17.56 4.82 -14.72
N GLN A 387 17.19 4.12 -13.64
CA GLN A 387 17.35 2.67 -13.54
C GLN A 387 16.48 1.92 -14.56
N ARG A 388 15.24 2.38 -14.77
CA ARG A 388 14.34 1.81 -15.79
C ARG A 388 14.86 2.05 -17.20
N ALA A 389 15.34 3.27 -17.48
CA ALA A 389 15.97 3.59 -18.76
C ALA A 389 17.22 2.74 -19.00
N ASP A 390 18.09 2.58 -18.00
CA ASP A 390 19.30 1.75 -18.12
C ASP A 390 18.96 0.27 -18.32
N HIS A 391 17.98 -0.26 -17.58
CA HIS A 391 17.49 -1.63 -17.78
C HIS A 391 16.90 -1.82 -19.18
N ALA A 392 16.03 -0.90 -19.64
CA ALA A 392 15.47 -0.93 -20.99
C ALA A 392 16.55 -0.85 -22.07
N LEU A 393 17.57 0.01 -21.91
CA LEU A 393 18.69 0.11 -22.84
C LEU A 393 19.54 -1.18 -22.87
N LYS A 394 19.74 -1.83 -21.72
CA LYS A 394 20.40 -3.14 -21.67
C LYS A 394 19.59 -4.22 -22.39
N LEU A 395 18.28 -4.27 -22.18
CA LEU A 395 17.40 -5.22 -22.88
C LEU A 395 17.37 -4.97 -24.39
N GLN A 396 17.38 -3.70 -24.79
CA GLN A 396 17.50 -3.31 -26.19
C GLN A 396 18.85 -3.73 -26.79
N ALA A 397 19.95 -3.56 -26.05
CA ALA A 397 21.27 -4.00 -26.47
C ALA A 397 21.38 -5.53 -26.59
N LEU A 398 20.62 -6.28 -25.78
CA LEU A 398 20.48 -7.74 -25.89
C LEU A 398 19.59 -8.19 -27.07
N GLY A 399 18.97 -7.25 -27.79
CA GLY A 399 18.14 -7.54 -28.97
C GLY A 399 16.72 -8.03 -28.64
N LEU A 400 16.21 -7.77 -27.44
CA LEU A 400 14.85 -8.14 -27.06
C LEU A 400 13.79 -7.34 -27.84
N PRO A 401 12.57 -7.88 -28.00
CA PRO A 401 11.48 -7.19 -28.68
C PRO A 401 11.18 -5.81 -28.07
N LYS A 402 10.81 -4.84 -28.90
CA LYS A 402 10.53 -3.45 -28.46
C LYS A 402 9.45 -3.36 -27.38
N GLN A 403 8.44 -4.23 -27.43
CA GLN A 403 7.38 -4.29 -26.42
C GLN A 403 7.94 -4.60 -25.03
N VAL A 404 8.88 -5.55 -24.94
CA VAL A 404 9.58 -5.91 -23.70
C VAL A 404 10.44 -4.76 -23.19
N VAL A 405 11.08 -4.02 -24.10
CA VAL A 405 11.90 -2.84 -23.75
C VAL A 405 11.03 -1.71 -23.19
N TRP A 406 9.88 -1.44 -23.80
CA TRP A 406 8.94 -0.42 -23.33
C TRP A 406 8.28 -0.79 -22.01
N GLU A 407 7.93 -2.07 -21.85
CA GLU A 407 7.43 -2.61 -20.59
C GLU A 407 8.46 -2.45 -19.47
N ALA A 408 9.72 -2.81 -19.73
CA ALA A 408 10.82 -2.63 -18.78
C ALA A 408 11.13 -1.15 -18.46
N ALA A 409 10.88 -0.24 -19.40
CA ALA A 409 10.94 1.20 -19.16
C ALA A 409 9.75 1.73 -18.34
N GLY A 410 8.71 0.91 -18.13
CA GLY A 410 7.46 1.30 -17.48
C GLY A 410 6.57 2.20 -18.35
N ILE A 411 6.73 2.12 -19.66
CA ILE A 411 5.91 2.85 -20.64
C ILE A 411 4.72 1.97 -21.00
N ASP A 412 3.51 2.53 -20.99
CA ASP A 412 2.32 1.83 -21.51
C ASP A 412 2.51 1.52 -23.00
N ILE A 413 2.55 0.23 -23.33
CA ILE A 413 2.76 -0.28 -24.70
C ILE A 413 1.69 0.28 -25.63
N ALA A 414 0.42 0.34 -25.18
CA ALA A 414 -0.68 0.83 -25.99
C ALA A 414 -0.58 2.35 -26.24
N ALA A 415 -0.07 3.11 -25.27
CA ALA A 415 0.23 4.53 -25.47
C ALA A 415 1.44 4.75 -26.40
N ALA A 416 2.51 3.96 -26.24
CA ALA A 416 3.70 4.05 -27.08
C ALA A 416 3.41 3.72 -28.55
N GLU A 417 2.64 2.65 -28.80
CA GLU A 417 2.21 2.28 -30.16
C GLU A 417 1.32 3.35 -30.80
N ARG A 418 0.42 3.98 -30.02
CA ARG A 418 -0.40 5.11 -30.49
C ARG A 418 0.46 6.32 -30.85
N ALA A 419 1.40 6.69 -29.98
CA ALA A 419 2.31 7.81 -30.24
C ALA A 419 3.18 7.55 -31.49
N GLN A 420 3.68 6.33 -31.65
CA GLN A 420 4.45 5.95 -32.83
C GLN A 420 3.60 5.95 -34.10
N ALA A 421 2.34 5.48 -34.04
CA ALA A 421 1.42 5.54 -35.16
C ALA A 421 1.09 6.99 -35.56
N GLN A 422 0.92 7.88 -34.57
CA GLN A 422 0.72 9.31 -34.80
C GLN A 422 1.96 9.97 -35.41
N GLU A 423 3.16 9.66 -34.93
CA GLU A 423 4.42 10.16 -35.49
C GLU A 423 4.62 9.68 -36.93
N LYS A 424 4.30 8.40 -37.21
CA LYS A 424 4.32 7.85 -38.57
C LYS A 424 3.31 8.53 -39.49
N ALA A 425 2.11 8.86 -38.99
CA ALA A 425 1.10 9.58 -39.76
C ALA A 425 1.47 11.06 -39.98
N ALA A 426 2.17 11.69 -39.03
CA ALA A 426 2.64 13.07 -39.13
C ALA A 426 3.88 13.22 -40.04
N GLY A 427 4.71 12.18 -40.11
CA GLY A 427 5.93 12.13 -40.93
C GLY A 427 5.73 11.53 -42.32
N ASP A 428 4.52 11.09 -42.68
CA ASP A 428 4.20 10.59 -44.02
C ASP A 428 3.86 11.78 -44.96
N PRO A 429 4.68 12.08 -45.98
CA PRO A 429 4.39 13.16 -46.93
C PRO A 429 3.17 12.86 -47.83
N TYR A 430 2.59 11.66 -47.78
CA TYR A 430 1.40 11.29 -48.57
C TYR A 430 0.36 10.53 -47.72
N PRO A 431 -0.50 11.25 -46.97
CA PRO A 431 -1.45 10.65 -46.04
C PRO A 431 -2.70 10.04 -46.70
N ASN A 432 -2.92 10.29 -47.99
CA ASN A 432 -4.02 9.69 -48.75
C ASN A 432 -3.42 8.78 -49.81
N GLY A 433 -3.61 7.47 -49.63
CA GLY A 433 -3.25 6.47 -50.63
C GLY A 433 -4.07 6.67 -51.90
N ASP A 434 -3.49 7.38 -52.86
CA ASP A 434 -3.82 7.24 -54.26
C ASP A 434 -2.53 6.77 -54.94
N SER A 435 -2.41 5.46 -55.15
CA SER A 435 -1.42 4.89 -56.06
C SER A 435 -1.82 5.24 -57.49
N GLY A 436 -1.86 6.54 -57.81
CA GLY A 436 -1.94 7.05 -59.16
C GLY A 436 -0.53 6.99 -59.72
N THR A 437 -0.25 5.94 -60.48
CA THR A 437 0.93 5.84 -61.34
C THR A 437 1.00 7.09 -62.23
N PRO A 438 2.03 7.96 -62.12
CA PRO A 438 2.26 8.97 -63.15
C PRO A 438 3.04 8.31 -64.31
N PRO A 439 2.80 8.74 -65.56
CA PRO A 439 3.45 8.15 -66.72
C PRO A 439 4.93 8.55 -66.80
N SER A 440 5.67 7.71 -67.52
CA SER A 440 7.12 7.71 -67.75
C SER A 440 7.77 9.06 -68.05
N ASP A 441 8.98 9.27 -67.53
CA ASP A 441 10.07 9.70 -68.40
C ASP A 441 11.42 9.17 -67.93
N GLY A 442 12.27 8.78 -68.88
CA GLY A 442 13.50 8.07 -68.65
C GLY A 442 14.59 8.95 -68.02
N THR A 443 15.06 8.59 -66.84
CA THR A 443 16.45 8.78 -66.40
C THR A 443 16.66 7.96 -65.12
N ASN A 444 17.76 7.22 -65.07
CA ASN A 444 18.15 6.40 -63.91
C ASN A 444 18.11 7.21 -62.59
N PRO A 445 17.53 6.70 -61.50
CA PRO A 445 17.68 7.34 -60.20
C PRO A 445 19.13 7.19 -59.71
N PRO A 446 19.73 8.24 -59.11
CA PRO A 446 20.96 8.10 -58.36
C PRO A 446 20.67 7.33 -57.06
N ASN A 447 21.55 6.37 -56.80
CA ASN A 447 21.70 5.54 -55.60
C ASN A 447 21.23 6.23 -54.29
N PRO A 448 20.34 5.64 -53.47
CA PRO A 448 19.97 6.22 -52.18
C PRO A 448 21.06 5.93 -51.15
N ALA A 449 22.09 6.75 -51.12
CA ALA A 449 23.07 6.80 -50.03
C ALA A 449 22.52 7.58 -48.82
N HIS A 450 21.34 7.23 -48.31
CA HIS A 450 20.84 7.69 -47.01
C HIS A 450 20.07 6.57 -46.31
N ALA A 451 20.76 5.45 -46.05
CA ALA A 451 20.31 4.53 -45.04
C ALA A 451 20.43 5.24 -43.68
N ASN A 452 19.30 5.54 -43.05
CA ASN A 452 19.20 5.95 -41.65
C ASN A 452 20.00 4.95 -40.80
N ARG A 453 21.23 5.31 -40.45
CA ARG A 453 22.09 4.52 -39.58
C ARG A 453 21.50 4.62 -38.17
N ALA A 454 21.05 3.48 -37.65
CA ALA A 454 20.49 3.41 -36.30
C ALA A 454 21.48 4.01 -35.27
N PRO A 455 20.98 4.71 -34.23
CA PRO A 455 21.84 5.30 -33.22
C PRO A 455 22.65 4.21 -32.50
N ILE A 456 23.96 4.45 -32.40
CA ILE A 456 24.89 3.55 -31.71
C ILE A 456 24.93 3.97 -30.25
N VAL A 457 24.36 3.13 -29.37
CA VAL A 457 24.43 3.33 -27.92
C VAL A 457 25.62 2.54 -27.38
N LYS A 458 26.55 3.21 -26.70
CA LYS A 458 27.64 2.55 -25.97
C LYS A 458 27.39 2.70 -24.47
N VAL A 459 27.17 1.57 -23.80
CA VAL A 459 27.12 1.48 -22.34
C VAL A 459 28.47 0.95 -21.87
N THR A 460 29.19 1.73 -21.05
CA THR A 460 30.46 1.27 -20.45
C THR A 460 30.21 0.95 -18.97
N PRO A 461 30.16 -0.34 -18.57
CA PRO A 461 29.92 -0.70 -17.17
C PRO A 461 31.07 -0.21 -16.28
N GLY A 462 30.75 0.45 -15.16
CA GLY A 462 31.70 0.74 -14.08
C GLY A 462 32.47 2.08 -14.16
N ASN A 463 32.18 2.97 -15.12
CA ASN A 463 32.94 4.22 -15.31
C ASN A 463 32.12 5.52 -15.05
N GLY A 464 30.92 5.41 -14.46
CA GLY A 464 30.09 6.56 -14.07
C GLY A 464 30.35 7.00 -12.63
N ARG A 465 30.14 8.30 -12.31
CA ARG A 465 30.05 8.75 -10.91
C ARG A 465 28.88 8.02 -10.24
N THR A 466 29.02 7.68 -8.96
CA THR A 466 28.05 6.88 -8.20
C THR A 466 26.64 7.51 -8.27
N GLY A 467 25.74 6.92 -9.05
CA GLY A 467 24.38 7.43 -9.28
C GLY A 467 24.09 7.93 -10.71
N GLU A 468 25.08 7.97 -11.60
CA GLU A 468 24.93 8.33 -13.02
C GLU A 468 25.40 7.17 -13.91
N SER A 469 24.65 6.86 -14.97
CA SER A 469 25.08 5.91 -15.99
C SER A 469 26.00 6.60 -17.00
N ALA A 470 27.15 5.96 -17.29
CA ALA A 470 28.04 6.37 -18.38
C ALA A 470 27.48 5.89 -19.73
N THR A 471 26.32 6.41 -20.11
CA THR A 471 25.66 6.11 -21.39
C THR A 471 25.92 7.25 -22.36
N ASN A 472 26.73 6.99 -23.39
CA ASN A 472 26.92 7.93 -24.50
C ASN A 472 26.01 7.53 -25.67
N ILE A 473 25.14 8.46 -26.09
CA ILE A 473 24.26 8.32 -27.25
C ILE A 473 24.77 9.28 -28.33
N SER A 474 25.31 8.75 -29.42
CA SER A 474 25.65 9.56 -30.59
C SER A 474 24.51 9.49 -31.61
N THR A 475 23.77 10.58 -31.76
CA THR A 475 22.85 10.79 -32.88
C THR A 475 23.52 11.70 -33.89
N THR A 476 23.75 11.22 -35.11
CA THR A 476 24.15 12.09 -36.22
C THR A 476 22.95 12.91 -36.65
N THR A 477 22.80 14.12 -36.11
CA THR A 477 21.85 15.11 -36.61
C THR A 477 22.45 15.73 -37.87
N SER A 478 21.97 15.34 -39.06
CA SER A 478 22.16 16.18 -40.25
C SER A 478 21.30 17.43 -40.05
N THR A 479 21.96 18.54 -39.77
CA THR A 479 21.35 19.88 -39.82
C THR A 479 21.34 20.35 -41.29
N PRO A 480 20.38 21.20 -41.69
CA PRO A 480 19.92 21.36 -43.07
C PRO A 480 20.96 21.89 -44.06
#